data_AF-A0A9E5N5G7-F1
#
_entry.id   AF-A0A9E5N5G7-F1
#
_cell.length_a   1.000
_cell.length_b   1.000
_cell.length_c   1.000
_cell.angle_alpha   90.00
_cell.angle_beta   90.00
_cell.angle_gamma   90.00
#
_symmetry.space_group_name_H-M   'P 1'
#
loop_
_entity.id
_entity.type
_entity.pdbx_description
1 polymer ?
#
loop_
_entity_poly.entity_id
_entity_poly.type
_entity_poly.pdbx_seq_one_letter_code
_entity_poly.pdbx_strand_id
1 'polypeptide(L)'
;MRMRRDDGTLEDIVQRAIDVVENGKVRFVPDRWAKVYLDWMENIRDWCISRQLWWGHRIPVWYCQDCSHVNVNKTAPETCESCNSRSLQQEEDILDT
;
A
#
# COMPACT_ATOMS: atom_id res chain seq x y z
N MET A 1 9.88 3.61 5.43
CA MET A 1 9.84 2.39 4.62
C MET A 1 9.90 2.82 3.15
N ARG A 2 11.06 2.80 2.50
CA ARG A 2 11.14 3.04 1.05
C ARG A 2 10.76 1.72 0.37
N MET A 3 9.68 1.70 -0.39
CA MET A 3 9.36 0.56 -1.25
C MET A 3 10.58 0.19 -2.09
N ARG A 4 10.79 -1.10 -2.36
CA ARG A 4 11.78 -1.51 -3.37
C ARG A 4 11.36 -0.85 -4.69
N ARG A 5 12.33 -0.33 -5.45
CA ARG A 5 12.08 0.45 -6.67
C ARG A 5 11.36 -0.33 -7.79
N ASP A 6 11.08 -1.60 -7.56
CA ASP A 6 10.60 -2.54 -8.57
C ASP A 6 9.06 -2.61 -8.61
N ASP A 7 8.38 -2.01 -7.61
CA ASP A 7 6.93 -2.14 -7.39
C ASP A 7 6.10 -0.95 -7.91
N GLY A 8 6.75 0.03 -8.55
CA GLY A 8 6.15 1.27 -9.07
C GLY A 8 5.89 2.31 -7.98
N THR A 9 6.15 3.58 -8.29
CA THR A 9 5.87 4.68 -7.35
C THR A 9 4.38 5.06 -7.37
N LEU A 10 3.94 5.95 -6.48
CA LEU A 10 2.57 6.47 -6.51
C LEU A 10 2.27 7.08 -7.89
N GLU A 11 3.22 7.82 -8.46
CA GLU A 11 3.10 8.40 -9.81
C GLU A 11 2.85 7.33 -10.88
N ASP A 12 3.52 6.18 -10.80
CA ASP A 12 3.30 5.08 -11.75
C ASP A 12 1.89 4.49 -11.64
N ILE A 13 1.36 4.35 -10.43
CA ILE A 13 0.00 3.86 -10.18
C ILE A 13 -1.03 4.86 -10.72
N VAL A 14 -0.80 6.15 -10.45
CA VAL A 14 -1.66 7.26 -10.89
C VAL A 14 -1.72 7.35 -12.40
N GLN A 15 -0.56 7.31 -13.08
CA GLN A 15 -0.51 7.38 -14.53
C GLN A 15 -1.28 6.23 -15.18
N ARG A 16 -1.08 4.99 -14.70
CA ARG A 16 -1.83 3.82 -15.20
C ARG A 16 -3.34 4.00 -15.04
N ALA A 17 -3.77 4.60 -13.95
CA ALA A 17 -5.18 4.82 -13.67
C ALA A 17 -5.78 5.93 -14.56
N ILE A 18 -5.01 6.99 -14.87
CA ILE A 18 -5.37 8.04 -15.84
C ILE A 18 -5.47 7.43 -17.25
N ASP A 19 -4.45 6.69 -17.69
CA ASP A 19 -4.37 6.10 -19.03
C ASP A 19 -5.59 5.21 -19.35
N VAL A 20 -6.09 4.45 -18.38
CA VAL A 20 -7.26 3.57 -18.56
C VAL A 20 -8.52 4.38 -18.83
N VAL A 21 -8.65 5.56 -18.24
CA VAL A 21 -9.79 6.48 -18.46
C VAL A 21 -9.64 7.19 -19.80
N GLU A 22 -8.47 7.75 -20.09
CA GLU A 22 -8.22 8.49 -21.33
C GLU A 22 -8.32 7.60 -22.58
N ASN A 23 -7.86 6.35 -22.49
CA ASN A 23 -8.00 5.37 -23.57
C ASN A 23 -9.43 4.80 -23.70
N GLY A 24 -10.39 5.27 -22.91
CA GLY A 24 -11.79 4.85 -22.97
C GLY A 24 -12.05 3.41 -22.53
N LYS A 25 -11.09 2.76 -21.84
CA LYS A 25 -11.27 1.41 -21.28
C LYS A 25 -12.23 1.42 -20.09
N VAL A 26 -12.33 2.55 -19.40
CA VAL A 26 -13.33 2.85 -18.37
C VAL A 26 -14.26 3.94 -18.87
N ARG A 27 -15.56 3.76 -18.66
CA ARG A 27 -16.59 4.75 -19.00
C ARG A 27 -17.29 5.21 -17.73
N PHE A 28 -17.34 6.52 -17.52
CA PHE A 28 -18.08 7.14 -16.43
C PHE A 28 -19.51 7.41 -16.85
N VAL A 29 -20.46 7.28 -15.92
CA VAL A 29 -21.87 7.63 -16.15
C VAL A 29 -22.38 8.48 -14.98
N PRO A 30 -22.80 9.74 -15.22
CA PRO A 30 -22.62 10.55 -16.44
C PRO A 30 -21.16 10.86 -16.81
N ASP A 31 -20.89 11.13 -18.10
CA ASP A 31 -19.54 11.32 -18.66
C ASP A 31 -18.73 12.44 -17.98
N ARG A 32 -19.41 13.48 -17.48
CA ARG A 32 -18.77 14.62 -16.78
C ARG A 32 -17.91 14.20 -15.58
N TRP A 33 -18.19 13.04 -14.96
CA TRP A 33 -17.43 12.56 -13.81
C TRP A 33 -16.01 12.14 -14.17
N ALA A 34 -15.73 11.82 -15.44
CA ALA A 34 -14.37 11.53 -15.89
C ALA A 34 -13.43 12.71 -15.61
N LYS A 35 -13.88 13.94 -15.90
CA LYS A 35 -13.08 15.15 -15.61
C LYS A 35 -12.78 15.30 -14.12
N VAL A 36 -13.80 15.15 -13.27
CA VAL A 36 -13.62 15.25 -11.81
C VAL A 36 -12.62 14.20 -11.31
N TYR A 37 -12.73 12.96 -11.79
CA TYR A 37 -11.80 11.89 -11.45
C TYR A 37 -10.36 12.24 -11.88
N LEU A 38 -10.16 12.69 -13.12
CA LEU A 38 -8.83 13.06 -13.63
C LEU A 38 -8.22 14.21 -12.82
N ASP A 39 -9.00 15.26 -12.54
CA ASP A 39 -8.55 16.39 -11.71
C ASP A 39 -8.08 15.94 -10.31
N TRP A 40 -8.74 14.93 -9.72
CA TRP A 40 -8.34 14.32 -8.45
C TRP A 40 -7.05 13.51 -8.58
N MET A 41 -6.94 12.68 -9.62
CA MET A 41 -5.77 11.84 -9.86
C MET A 41 -4.50 12.66 -10.08
N GLU A 42 -4.60 13.78 -10.82
CA GLU A 42 -3.47 14.68 -11.08
C GLU A 42 -2.89 15.33 -9.81
N ASN A 43 -3.71 15.49 -8.77
CA ASN A 43 -3.35 16.21 -7.54
C ASN A 43 -3.27 15.29 -6.31
N ILE A 44 -3.30 13.97 -6.51
CA ILE A 44 -3.29 13.01 -5.41
C ILE A 44 -1.95 13.06 -4.66
N ARG A 45 -2.01 12.76 -3.37
CA ARG A 45 -0.84 12.71 -2.48
C ARG A 45 -0.74 11.33 -1.85
N ASP A 46 0.41 11.05 -1.24
CA ASP A 46 0.63 9.82 -0.48
C ASP A 46 -0.52 9.55 0.50
N TRP A 47 -1.10 8.35 0.37
CA TRP A 47 -2.14 7.87 1.25
C TRP A 47 -1.51 7.18 2.45
N CYS A 48 -1.73 7.75 3.65
CA CYS A 48 -1.42 7.04 4.88
C CYS A 48 -2.42 5.90 5.08
N ILE A 49 -1.98 4.67 4.79
CA ILE A 49 -2.79 3.45 4.90
C ILE A 49 -2.84 2.85 6.31
N SER A 50 -2.12 3.40 7.28
CA SER A 50 -2.00 2.86 8.64
C SER A 50 -2.95 3.54 9.61
N ARG A 51 -3.62 2.77 10.47
CA ARG A 51 -4.55 3.27 11.50
C ARG A 51 -4.34 2.56 12.85
N GLN A 52 -4.27 3.35 13.93
CA GLN A 52 -4.24 2.87 15.31
C GLN A 52 -5.65 2.58 15.83
N LEU A 53 -6.30 1.56 15.28
CA LEU A 53 -7.67 1.16 15.61
C LEU A 53 -7.73 -0.34 15.92
N TRP A 54 -8.78 -0.76 16.62
CA TRP A 54 -8.92 -2.16 17.06
C TRP A 54 -9.61 -3.08 16.04
N TRP A 55 -10.39 -2.52 15.11
CA TRP A 55 -11.19 -3.31 14.18
C TRP A 55 -10.81 -3.05 12.73
N GLY A 56 -10.19 -4.04 12.09
CA GLY A 56 -9.91 -4.08 10.66
C GLY A 56 -8.82 -5.07 10.31
N HIS A 57 -8.33 -5.01 9.08
CA HIS A 57 -7.30 -5.92 8.61
C HIS A 57 -5.94 -5.48 9.16
N ARG A 58 -5.32 -6.33 10.00
CA ARG A 58 -3.99 -6.09 10.56
C ARG A 58 -2.94 -6.02 9.46
N ILE A 59 -2.04 -5.05 9.54
CA ILE A 59 -0.97 -4.88 8.55
C ILE A 59 -0.02 -6.10 8.59
N PRO A 60 0.28 -6.74 7.44
CA PRO A 60 1.12 -7.94 7.37
C PRO A 60 2.61 -7.59 7.42
N VAL A 61 3.05 -6.95 8.51
CA VAL A 61 4.43 -6.54 8.77
C VAL A 61 4.88 -7.09 10.12
N TRP A 62 6.10 -7.60 10.21
CA TRP A 62 6.71 -8.12 11.44
C TRP A 62 8.10 -7.51 11.66
N TYR A 63 8.31 -6.94 12.85
CA TYR A 63 9.58 -6.38 13.28
C TYR A 63 10.38 -7.43 14.04
N CYS A 64 11.62 -7.65 13.60
CA CYS A 64 12.56 -8.50 14.31
C CYS A 64 13.12 -7.75 15.53
N GLN A 65 12.95 -8.33 16.72
CA GLN A 65 13.39 -7.72 17.98
C GLN A 65 14.91 -7.76 18.17
N ASP A 66 15.62 -8.62 17.42
CA ASP A 66 17.07 -8.80 17.58
C ASP A 66 17.90 -7.94 16.62
N CYS A 67 17.35 -7.59 15.45
CA CYS A 67 18.08 -6.86 14.41
C CYS A 67 17.31 -5.68 13.79
N SER A 68 16.09 -5.40 14.27
CA SER A 68 15.19 -4.34 13.77
C SER A 68 14.80 -4.46 12.30
N HIS A 69 15.04 -5.61 11.66
CA HIS A 69 14.64 -5.86 10.28
C HIS A 69 13.11 -5.98 10.16
N VAL A 70 12.57 -5.43 9.07
CA VAL A 70 11.13 -5.43 8.76
C VAL A 70 10.84 -6.57 7.79
N ASN A 71 10.05 -7.54 8.22
CA ASN A 71 9.62 -8.68 7.43
C ASN A 71 8.18 -8.45 6.94
N VAL A 72 7.89 -8.74 5.66
CA VAL A 72 6.56 -8.57 5.07
C VAL A 72 6.13 -9.89 4.43
N ASN A 73 4.99 -10.45 4.84
CA ASN A 73 4.51 -11.75 4.35
C ASN A 73 2.99 -11.89 4.53
N LYS A 74 2.30 -12.64 3.69
CA LYS A 74 0.84 -12.86 3.82
C LYS A 74 0.47 -13.60 5.11
N THR A 75 1.40 -14.40 5.64
CA THR A 75 1.25 -15.16 6.87
C THR A 75 2.43 -14.90 7.79
N ALA A 76 2.27 -15.18 9.10
CA ALA A 76 3.33 -14.99 10.07
C ALA A 76 4.61 -15.76 9.66
N PRO A 77 5.75 -15.07 9.42
CA PRO A 77 7.01 -15.74 9.15
C PRO A 77 7.55 -16.42 10.41
N GLU A 78 8.18 -17.59 10.26
CA GLU A 78 8.76 -18.32 11.38
C GLU A 78 10.10 -17.72 11.86
N THR A 79 10.84 -17.13 10.93
CA THR A 79 12.18 -16.57 11.16
C THR A 79 12.38 -15.27 10.39
N CYS A 80 13.18 -14.37 10.95
CA CYS A 80 13.61 -13.14 10.28
C CYS A 80 14.46 -13.46 9.05
N GLU A 81 14.15 -12.83 7.90
CA GLU A 81 14.87 -13.04 6.64
C GLU A 81 16.32 -12.51 6.66
N SER A 82 16.65 -11.64 7.61
CA SER A 82 17.97 -11.01 7.72
C SER A 82 18.91 -11.75 8.69
N CYS A 83 18.41 -12.18 9.85
CA CYS A 83 19.24 -12.75 10.92
C CYS A 83 18.82 -14.15 11.41
N ASN A 84 17.78 -14.74 10.83
CA ASN A 84 17.20 -16.04 11.23
C ASN A 84 16.66 -16.13 12.67
N SER A 85 16.53 -15.00 13.38
CA SER A 85 15.87 -14.97 14.69
C SER A 85 14.39 -15.33 14.58
N ARG A 86 13.86 -15.99 15.62
CA ARG A 86 12.42 -16.26 15.80
C ARG A 86 11.69 -15.16 16.59
N SER A 87 12.42 -14.16 17.08
CA SER A 87 11.87 -13.06 17.86
C SER A 87 11.27 -12.01 16.92
N LEU A 88 10.03 -12.28 16.49
CA LEU A 88 9.27 -11.45 15.55
C LEU A 88 7.99 -10.94 16.22
N GLN A 89 7.76 -9.63 16.15
CA GLN A 89 6.53 -9.00 16.63
C GLN A 89 5.78 -8.40 15.44
N GLN A 90 4.51 -8.76 15.29
CA GLN A 90 3.66 -8.22 14.22
C GLN A 90 3.26 -6.76 14.52
N GLU A 91 3.19 -5.92 13.49
CA GLU A 91 2.64 -4.55 13.53
C GLU A 91 1.25 -4.53 14.16
N GLU A 92 0.96 -3.58 15.03
CA GLU A 92 -0.33 -3.49 15.76
C GLU A 92 -1.38 -2.70 14.97
N ASP A 93 -0.94 -1.82 14.07
CA ASP A 93 -1.82 -1.04 13.21
C ASP A 93 -2.66 -1.92 12.25
N ILE A 94 -3.81 -1.38 11.88
CA ILE A 94 -4.69 -1.93 10.85
C ILE A 94 -4.62 -1.07 9.57
N LEU A 95 -5.03 -1.66 8.46
CA LEU A 95 -5.23 -0.96 7.20
C LEU A 95 -6.44 -0.01 7.27
N ASP A 96 -6.33 1.12 6.58
CA ASP A 96 -7.44 2.03 6.29
C ASP A 96 -8.59 1.30 5.57
N THR A 97 -9.83 1.64 5.91
CA THR A 97 -11.06 1.06 5.32
C THR A 97 -11.73 2.02 4.34
#